data_AF-A0A9D8TJD5-F1
#
_entry.id   AF-A0A9D8TJD5-F1
#
_cell.length_a   1.000
_cell.length_b   1.000
_cell.length_c   1.000
_cell.angle_alpha   90.00
_cell.angle_beta   90.00
_cell.angle_gamma   90.00
#
_symmetry.space_group_name_H-M   'P 1'
#
loop_
_entity.id
_entity.type
_entity.pdbx_description
1 polymer ?
#
loop_
_entity_poly.entity_id
_entity_poly.type
_entity_poly.pdbx_seq_one_letter_code
_entity_poly.pdbx_strand_id
1 'polypeptide(L)' 'MFENGAKTVRAFASHCVMSGSATERVENSALTEMYFTDSIPYKKDSTKVRILSIAEMFADTIQRVYDNRAISSQYLI' A
#
# COMPACT_ATOMS: atom_id res chain seq x y z
N MET A 1 18.17 9.78 4.27
CA MET A 1 17.63 8.98 5.39
C MET A 1 18.71 8.11 6.03
N PHE A 2 19.38 7.24 5.28
CA PHE A 2 20.52 6.47 5.77
C PHE A 2 21.69 7.36 6.21
N GLU A 3 22.01 8.41 5.44
CA GLU A 3 23.01 9.42 5.81
C GLU A 3 22.67 10.14 7.13
N ASN A 4 21.39 10.17 7.52
CA ASN A 4 20.92 10.73 8.79
C ASN A 4 20.79 9.67 9.90
N GLY A 5 21.39 8.48 9.73
CA GLY A 5 21.45 7.43 10.76
C GLY A 5 20.28 6.43 10.78
N ALA A 6 19.39 6.43 9.78
CA ALA A 6 18.31 5.45 9.71
C ALA A 6 18.87 4.02 9.48
N LYS A 7 18.45 3.05 10.31
CA LYS A 7 18.87 1.63 10.17
C LYS A 7 18.18 0.93 8.99
N THR A 8 16.92 1.26 8.73
CA THR A 8 16.12 0.74 7.61
C THR A 8 15.14 1.80 7.16
N VAL A 9 14.73 1.77 5.89
CA VAL A 9 13.76 2.73 5.34
C VAL A 9 12.68 1.98 4.58
N ARG A 10 11.41 2.27 4.89
CA ARG A 10 10.25 1.70 4.20
C ARG A 10 9.35 2.82 3.68
N ALA A 11 8.73 2.58 2.53
CA ALA A 11 7.76 3.49 1.95
C ALA A 11 6.36 2.86 1.96
N PHE A 12 5.33 3.68 2.19
CA PHE A 12 3.93 3.27 2.17
C PHE A 12 3.15 4.22 1.26
N ALA A 13 2.29 3.68 0.40
CA ALA A 13 1.40 4.46 -0.44
C ALA A 13 0.07 3.73 -0.62
N SER A 14 -1.06 4.43 -0.61
CA SER A 14 -2.35 3.78 -0.87
C SER A 14 -2.44 3.25 -2.30
N HIS A 15 -1.95 4.01 -3.29
CA HIS A 15 -2.20 3.72 -4.70
C HIS A 15 -0.91 3.39 -5.46
N CYS A 16 -0.91 2.23 -6.13
CA CYS A 16 0.24 1.71 -6.86
C CYS A 16 0.23 2.11 -8.35
N VAL A 17 0.40 3.39 -8.67
CA VAL A 17 0.40 3.84 -10.08
C VAL A 17 1.61 3.28 -10.85
N MET A 18 2.79 3.26 -10.23
CA MET A 18 4.02 2.57 -10.69
C MET A 18 4.28 2.55 -12.21
N SER A 19 4.10 3.71 -12.86
CA SER A 19 4.21 3.88 -14.30
C SER A 19 5.67 3.86 -14.79
N GLY A 20 5.86 3.52 -16.07
CA GLY A 20 7.19 3.50 -16.70
C GLY A 20 8.21 2.66 -15.91
N SER A 21 9.37 3.25 -15.66
CA SER A 21 10.50 2.65 -14.91
C SER A 21 10.38 2.76 -13.39
N ALA A 22 9.22 3.10 -12.83
CA ALA A 22 9.06 3.25 -11.38
C ALA A 22 9.44 1.98 -10.59
N THR A 23 9.10 0.78 -11.09
CA THR A 23 9.49 -0.49 -10.47
C THR A 23 11.00 -0.68 -10.43
N GLU A 24 11.70 -0.42 -11.53
CA GLU A 24 13.16 -0.49 -11.59
C GLU A 24 13.81 0.50 -10.62
N ARG A 25 13.27 1.72 -10.54
CA ARG A 25 13.75 2.73 -9.59
C ARG A 25 13.62 2.27 -8.14
N VAL A 26 12.50 1.63 -7.79
CA VAL A 26 12.30 1.07 -6.45
C VAL A 26 13.28 -0.06 -6.19
N GLU A 27 13.45 -0.97 -7.14
CA GLU A 27 14.39 -2.09 -7.02
C GLU A 27 15.83 -1.60 -6.81
N ASN A 28 16.25 -0.57 -7.54
CA ASN A 28 17.59 0.02 -7.46
C ASN A 28 17.74 1.05 -6.32
N SER A 29 16.67 1.39 -5.59
CA SER A 29 16.73 2.37 -4.51
C SER A 29 17.33 1.82 -3.22
N ALA A 30 17.65 2.70 -2.27
CA ALA A 30 18.05 2.31 -0.93
C ALA A 30 16.88 1.81 -0.05
N LEU A 31 15.63 1.78 -0.55
CA LEU A 31 14.49 1.31 0.23
C LEU A 31 14.69 -0.16 0.63
N THR A 32 14.37 -0.46 1.89
CA THR A 32 14.30 -1.83 2.39
C THR A 32 13.06 -2.51 1.82
N GLU A 33 11.89 -1.88 1.95
CA GLU A 33 10.61 -2.39 1.43
C GLU A 33 9.69 -1.23 1.02
N MET A 34 8.77 -1.50 0.10
CA MET A 34 7.70 -0.59 -0.30
C MET A 34 6.36 -1.32 -0.23
N TYR A 35 5.42 -0.73 0.47
CA TYR A 35 4.08 -1.25 0.66
C TYR A 35 3.07 -0.42 -0.11
N PHE A 36 2.13 -1.09 -0.77
CA PHE A 36 0.95 -0.47 -1.35
C PHE A 36 -0.28 -1.35 -1.21
N THR A 37 -1.46 -0.76 -1.39
CA THR A 37 -2.68 -1.56 -1.45
C THR A 37 -2.91 -2.10 -2.86
N ASP A 38 -3.74 -3.14 -2.97
CA ASP A 38 -4.25 -3.67 -4.24
C ASP A 38 -5.34 -2.79 -4.89
N SER A 39 -5.49 -1.52 -4.45
CA SER A 39 -6.41 -0.54 -5.07
C SER A 39 -6.14 -0.32 -6.56
N ILE A 40 -4.92 -0.55 -7.03
CA ILE A 40 -4.54 -0.61 -8.44
C ILE A 40 -3.78 -1.93 -8.66
N PRO A 41 -4.16 -2.76 -9.65
CA PRO A 41 -3.45 -4.01 -9.93
C PRO A 41 -1.99 -3.78 -10.30
N TYR A 42 -1.08 -4.42 -9.57
CA TYR A 42 0.35 -4.41 -9.84
C TYR A 42 0.81 -5.80 -10.28
N LYS A 43 1.41 -5.89 -11.48
CA LYS A 43 1.76 -7.16 -12.15
C LYS A 43 3.25 -7.34 -12.44
N LYS A 44 4.09 -6.47 -11.91
CA LYS A 44 5.54 -6.52 -12.13
C LYS A 44 6.20 -7.23 -10.95
N ASP A 45 7.36 -7.82 -11.19
CA ASP A 45 8.15 -8.44 -10.14
C ASP A 45 9.13 -7.44 -9.53
N SER A 46 9.13 -7.35 -8.20
CA SER A 46 10.12 -6.59 -7.42
C SER A 46 10.28 -7.25 -6.06
N THR A 47 11.52 -7.45 -5.63
CA THR A 47 11.82 -8.13 -4.36
C THR A 47 11.45 -7.27 -3.15
N LYS A 48 11.42 -5.95 -3.34
CA LYS A 48 11.13 -4.92 -2.31
C LYS A 48 9.65 -4.60 -2.17
N VAL A 49 8.83 -5.00 -3.13
CA VAL A 49 7.40 -4.68 -3.15
C VAL A 49 6.59 -5.63 -2.29
N ARG A 50 5.64 -5.09 -1.52
CA ARG A 50 4.63 -5.82 -0.76
C ARG A 50 3.25 -5.21 -1.03
N ILE A 51 2.27 -6.06 -1.32
CA ILE A 51 0.88 -5.65 -1.59
C ILE A 51 0.00 -6.03 -0.39
N LEU A 52 -0.79 -5.07 0.09
CA LEU A 52 -1.79 -5.26 1.13
C LEU A 52 -3.18 -5.24 0.50
N SER A 53 -3.99 -6.26 0.76
CA SER A 53 -5.36 -6.25 0.22
C SER A 53 -6.25 -5.29 1.00
N ILE A 54 -7.06 -4.51 0.28
CA ILE A 54 -8.14 -3.69 0.86
C ILE A 54 -9.53 -4.28 0.59
N ALA A 55 -9.61 -5.48 0.01
CA ALA A 55 -10.87 -6.13 -0.34
C ALA A 55 -11.78 -6.34 0.89
N GLU A 56 -11.21 -6.78 2.03
CA GLU A 56 -11.98 -6.99 3.26
C GLU A 56 -12.57 -5.68 3.81
N MET A 57 -11.77 -4.61 3.81
CA MET A 57 -12.22 -3.28 4.23
C MET A 57 -13.40 -2.82 3.38
N PHE A 58 -13.30 -2.91 2.05
CA PHE A 58 -14.38 -2.53 1.15
C PHE A 58 -15.61 -3.42 1.29
N ALA A 59 -15.44 -4.73 1.46
CA ALA A 59 -16.56 -5.65 1.66
C ALA A 59 -17.37 -5.27 2.92
N ASP A 60 -16.69 -5.03 4.05
CA ASP A 60 -17.37 -4.61 5.28
C ASP A 60 -17.98 -3.21 5.15
N THR A 61 -17.33 -2.27 4.46
CA THR A 61 -17.92 -0.94 4.19
C THR A 61 -19.22 -1.04 3.38
N ILE A 62 -19.21 -1.81 2.28
CA ILE A 62 -20.38 -2.01 1.43
C ILE A 62 -21.52 -2.64 2.23
N GLN A 63 -21.22 -3.66 3.03
CA GLN A 63 -22.20 -4.34 3.88
C GLN A 63 -22.82 -3.38 4.90
N ARG A 64 -22.02 -2.52 5.54
CA ARG A 64 -22.53 -1.53 6.50
C ARG A 64 -23.42 -0.48 5.86
N VAL A 65 -23.05 0.00 4.67
CA VAL A 65 -23.90 0.92 3.89
C VAL A 65 -25.24 0.27 3.60
N TYR A 66 -25.24 -0.97 3.12
CA TYR A 66 -26.45 -1.73 2.83
C TYR A 66 -27.33 -1.93 4.07
N ASP A 67 -26.72 -2.23 5.22
CA ASP A 67 -27.40 -2.46 6.49
C ASP A 67 -27.76 -1.17 7.27
N ASN A 68 -27.46 0.03 6.73
CA ASN A 68 -27.55 1.31 7.44
C ASN A 68 -26.80 1.32 8.79
N ARG A 69 -25.70 0.57 8.88
CA ARG A 69 -24.80 0.56 10.04
C ARG A 69 -23.75 1.66 9.93
N ALA A 70 -23.30 2.16 11.07
CA ALA A 70 -22.23 3.15 11.12
C ALA A 70 -20.93 2.58 10.51
N ILE A 71 -20.31 3.37 9.63
CA ILE A 71 -19.02 3.05 8.98
C ILE A 71 -17.86 3.58 9.85
N SER A 72 -18.12 4.58 10.70
CA SER A 72 -17.10 5.25 11.52
C SER A 72 -16.26 4.30 12.35
N SER A 73 -16.81 3.16 12.81
CA SER A 73 -16.04 2.16 13.57
C SER A 73 -14.96 1.43 12.76
N GLN A 74 -14.93 1.56 11.43
CA GLN A 74 -13.85 1.05 10.57
C GLN A 74 -12.66 2.02 10.47
N TYR A 75 -12.86 3.29 10.80
CA TYR A 75 -11.81 4.32 10.79
C TYR A 75 -11.42 4.65 12.24
N LEU A 76 -10.18 5.09 12.46
CA LEU A 76 -9.70 5.41 13.81
C LEU A 76 -10.57 6.53 14.45
N ILE A 77 -10.90 6.33 15.73
CA ILE A 77 -11.46 7.32 16.66
C ILE A 77 -10.30 8.04 17.35
#